data_AF-A0A947HMD5-F1
#
_entry.id   AF-A0A947HMD5-F1
#
_cell.length_a   1.000
_cell.length_b   1.000
_cell.length_c   1.000
_cell.angle_alpha   90.00
_cell.angle_beta   90.00
_cell.angle_gamma   90.00
#
_symmetry.space_group_name_H-M   'P 1'
#
loop_
_entity.id
_entity.type
_entity.pdbx_description
1 polymer ?
#
loop_
_entity_poly.entity_id
_entity_poly.type
_entity_poly.pdbx_seq_one_letter_code
_entity_poly.pdbx_strand_id
1 'polypeptide(L)'
;MTDWSRRVRANFARWDTDSDGWLSLPELNEHLANPALQGDDAAALSALHHKIADLEELSNDEVGDENDGVTVADLRAYEQGRAATPDPSVASVEAEHAAGQRAVTAAAQVRAAHGGEHATANSNELFPNGLPSLDALRQGMLGDCYFLAALGGMISRDPSSVVRMIRRNLDGNAVTSYTVAFQGEIGTQTVAPPTDGEIARYSSSGVDGLWLPVIEKAYAQGRGGASVNRQSEIGEGGSISEGIDAFTAGGTDSDDLWCTDVATTKTKLQNALNGRPAKIVTANLHADNDLHLPSGHAYSVLAFDGAVMTLRNPWGHHPAEVPATATGFVKRPNGQFTMTPELFDDIFFQISYQE
;
A
#
# COMPACT_ATOMS: atom_id res chain seq x y z
N MET A 1 -29.72 1.53 1.97
CA MET A 1 -28.65 0.87 1.18
C MET A 1 -27.66 1.90 0.72
N THR A 2 -26.39 1.62 0.95
CA THR A 2 -25.27 2.47 0.50
C THR A 2 -24.99 2.19 -0.98
N ASP A 3 -24.10 2.94 -1.62
CA ASP A 3 -23.68 2.58 -2.98
C ASP A 3 -22.98 1.22 -3.00
N TRP A 4 -22.07 1.03 -2.03
CA TRP A 4 -21.34 -0.21 -1.82
C TRP A 4 -22.28 -1.41 -1.63
N SER A 5 -23.19 -1.36 -0.65
CA SER A 5 -24.04 -2.52 -0.32
C SER A 5 -24.97 -2.89 -1.48
N ARG A 6 -25.40 -1.90 -2.29
CA ARG A 6 -26.19 -2.14 -3.51
C ARG A 6 -25.40 -2.92 -4.56
N ARG A 7 -24.12 -2.60 -4.74
CA ARG A 7 -23.25 -3.30 -5.70
C ARG A 7 -22.96 -4.72 -5.27
N VAL A 8 -22.66 -4.92 -3.99
CA VAL A 8 -22.45 -6.28 -3.44
C VAL A 8 -23.72 -7.11 -3.64
N ARG A 9 -24.90 -6.60 -3.27
CA ARG A 9 -26.16 -7.33 -3.48
C ARG A 9 -26.45 -7.64 -4.95
N ALA A 10 -26.20 -6.70 -5.85
CA ALA A 10 -26.46 -6.89 -7.28
C ALA A 10 -25.56 -7.96 -7.89
N ASN A 11 -24.36 -8.15 -7.33
CA ASN A 11 -23.37 -9.09 -7.83
C ASN A 11 -23.21 -10.36 -6.99
N PHE A 12 -23.88 -10.46 -5.84
CA PHE A 12 -23.69 -11.54 -4.86
C PHE A 12 -23.72 -12.93 -5.51
N ALA A 13 -24.81 -13.28 -6.20
CA ALA A 13 -24.95 -14.59 -6.86
C ALA A 13 -23.99 -14.84 -8.04
N ARG A 14 -23.27 -13.81 -8.50
CA ARG A 14 -22.21 -13.96 -9.51
C ARG A 14 -20.84 -14.13 -8.86
N TRP A 15 -20.66 -13.59 -7.66
CA TRP A 15 -19.42 -13.67 -6.90
C TRP A 15 -19.35 -14.94 -6.05
N ASP A 16 -20.50 -15.38 -5.53
CA ASP A 16 -20.75 -16.70 -4.93
C ASP A 16 -20.73 -17.75 -6.05
N THR A 17 -19.57 -18.37 -6.23
CA THR A 17 -19.22 -19.17 -7.40
C THR A 17 -19.64 -20.62 -7.22
N ASP A 18 -19.67 -21.13 -6.00
CA ASP A 18 -20.20 -22.46 -5.68
C ASP A 18 -21.67 -22.48 -5.28
N SER A 19 -22.29 -21.29 -5.15
CA SER A 19 -23.71 -21.08 -4.87
C SER A 19 -24.14 -21.62 -3.50
N ASP A 20 -23.24 -21.59 -2.52
CA ASP A 20 -23.51 -22.04 -1.16
C ASP A 20 -24.17 -20.95 -0.28
N GLY A 21 -24.24 -19.71 -0.79
CA GLY A 21 -24.83 -18.57 -0.11
C GLY A 21 -23.83 -17.69 0.65
N TRP A 22 -22.53 -17.97 0.54
CA TRP A 22 -21.43 -17.28 1.18
C TRP A 22 -20.57 -16.56 0.13
N LEU A 23 -19.93 -15.47 0.55
CA LEU A 23 -18.84 -14.86 -0.21
C LEU A 23 -17.55 -15.08 0.58
N SER A 24 -16.85 -16.15 0.24
CA SER A 24 -15.64 -16.60 0.93
C SER A 24 -14.38 -15.91 0.40
N LEU A 25 -13.32 -15.84 1.23
CA LEU A 25 -12.03 -15.28 0.81
C LEU A 25 -11.48 -15.86 -0.51
N PRO A 26 -11.50 -17.19 -0.76
CA PRO A 26 -11.06 -17.76 -2.03
C PRO A 26 -11.80 -17.20 -3.25
N GLU A 27 -13.12 -17.06 -3.16
CA GLU A 27 -13.94 -16.53 -4.25
C GLU A 27 -13.65 -15.06 -4.49
N LEU A 28 -13.56 -14.26 -3.42
CA LEU A 28 -13.20 -12.86 -3.53
C LEU A 28 -11.83 -12.69 -4.20
N ASN A 29 -10.84 -13.50 -3.83
CA ASN A 29 -9.51 -13.49 -4.45
C ASN A 29 -9.55 -13.84 -5.94
N GLU A 30 -10.33 -14.85 -6.33
CA GLU A 30 -10.50 -15.22 -7.74
C GLU A 30 -11.10 -14.07 -8.56
N HIS A 31 -12.17 -13.44 -8.08
CA HIS A 31 -12.81 -12.32 -8.77
C HIS A 31 -11.92 -11.08 -8.82
N LEU A 32 -11.16 -10.78 -7.77
CA LEU A 32 -10.21 -9.66 -7.77
C LEU A 32 -9.08 -9.86 -8.80
N ALA A 33 -8.64 -11.09 -9.02
CA ALA A 33 -7.67 -11.44 -10.05
C ALA A 33 -8.25 -11.51 -11.48
N ASN A 34 -9.58 -11.38 -11.64
CA ASN A 34 -10.26 -11.50 -12.91
C ASN A 34 -10.29 -10.15 -13.68
N PRO A 35 -9.71 -10.03 -14.89
CA PRO A 35 -9.76 -8.80 -15.69
C PRO A 35 -11.16 -8.36 -16.14
N ALA A 36 -12.16 -9.24 -16.05
CA ALA A 36 -13.56 -8.92 -16.35
C ALA A 36 -14.23 -8.09 -15.24
N LEU A 37 -13.69 -8.12 -14.02
CA LEU A 37 -14.14 -7.27 -12.93
C LEU A 37 -13.53 -5.87 -13.10
N GLN A 38 -14.38 -4.86 -13.30
CA GLN A 38 -13.95 -3.51 -13.68
C GLN A 38 -14.66 -2.42 -12.88
N GLY A 39 -14.01 -1.25 -12.80
CA GLY A 39 -14.61 -0.04 -12.25
C GLY A 39 -15.07 -0.19 -10.80
N ASP A 40 -16.22 0.39 -10.50
CA ASP A 40 -16.77 0.43 -9.15
C ASP A 40 -17.12 -0.95 -8.57
N ASP A 41 -17.45 -1.94 -9.40
CA ASP A 41 -17.70 -3.29 -8.90
C ASP A 41 -16.40 -3.93 -8.39
N ALA A 42 -15.27 -3.63 -9.03
CA ALA A 42 -13.94 -4.02 -8.54
C ALA A 42 -13.60 -3.34 -7.21
N ALA A 43 -13.89 -2.04 -7.11
CA ALA A 43 -13.70 -1.29 -5.87
C ALA A 43 -14.59 -1.81 -4.73
N ALA A 44 -15.84 -2.18 -5.03
CA ALA A 44 -16.77 -2.71 -4.03
C ALA A 44 -16.33 -4.08 -3.51
N LEU A 45 -15.89 -4.97 -4.41
CA LEU A 45 -15.36 -6.29 -4.05
C LEU A 45 -14.06 -6.17 -3.23
N SER A 46 -13.20 -5.20 -3.58
CA SER A 46 -11.96 -4.92 -2.86
C SER A 46 -12.22 -4.54 -1.41
N ALA A 47 -13.19 -3.63 -1.18
CA ALA A 47 -13.60 -3.23 0.17
C ALA A 47 -14.25 -4.38 0.94
N LEU A 48 -15.09 -5.19 0.27
CA LEU A 48 -15.66 -6.40 0.87
C LEU A 48 -14.57 -7.35 1.35
N HIS A 49 -13.58 -7.66 0.51
CA HIS A 49 -12.49 -8.55 0.88
C HIS A 49 -11.69 -8.01 2.07
N HIS A 50 -11.33 -6.72 2.07
CA HIS A 50 -10.53 -6.18 3.17
C HIS A 50 -11.29 -6.12 4.50
N LYS A 51 -12.63 -6.03 4.44
CA LYS A 51 -13.50 -5.96 5.61
C LYS A 51 -14.26 -7.24 5.91
N ILE A 52 -13.85 -8.36 5.33
CA ILE A 52 -14.59 -9.62 5.48
C ILE A 52 -14.74 -10.00 6.95
N ALA A 53 -13.65 -9.92 7.74
CA ALA A 53 -13.65 -10.22 9.17
C ALA A 53 -14.51 -9.27 10.02
N ASP A 54 -14.62 -8.00 9.62
CA ASP A 54 -15.50 -7.05 10.30
C ASP A 54 -16.97 -7.26 9.92
N LEU A 55 -17.23 -7.83 8.73
CA LEU A 55 -18.56 -7.95 8.13
C LEU A 55 -19.26 -9.26 8.48
N GLU A 56 -18.52 -10.38 8.55
CA GLU A 56 -19.05 -11.71 8.93
C GLU A 56 -19.58 -11.68 10.37
N GLU A 57 -18.93 -10.95 11.27
CA GLU A 57 -19.39 -10.79 12.67
C GLU A 57 -20.70 -9.99 12.84
N LEU A 58 -21.29 -9.42 11.78
CA LEU A 58 -22.45 -8.54 11.89
C LEU A 58 -23.79 -9.27 12.06
N SER A 59 -23.90 -10.51 11.59
CA SER A 59 -25.09 -11.34 11.79
C SER A 59 -24.68 -12.75 12.16
N ASN A 60 -24.89 -13.15 13.42
CA ASN A 60 -24.61 -14.51 13.87
C ASN A 60 -25.59 -15.53 13.24
N ASP A 61 -25.32 -15.96 12.01
CA ASP A 61 -26.06 -16.98 11.30
C ASP A 61 -25.27 -18.28 11.07
N GLU A 62 -24.04 -18.36 11.60
CA GLU A 62 -23.23 -19.59 11.72
C GLU A 62 -23.43 -20.33 13.06
N VAL A 63 -23.06 -21.62 13.09
CA VAL A 63 -22.95 -22.42 14.34
C VAL A 63 -21.47 -22.59 14.66
N GLY A 64 -20.85 -21.63 15.34
CA GLY A 64 -19.41 -21.67 15.65
C GLY A 64 -18.76 -20.29 15.70
N ASP A 65 -17.46 -20.25 15.40
CA ASP A 65 -16.71 -19.02 15.12
C ASP A 65 -16.99 -18.63 13.64
N GLU A 66 -17.42 -17.39 13.38
CA GLU A 66 -17.77 -16.87 12.04
C GLU A 66 -16.51 -16.82 11.15
N ASN A 67 -16.35 -17.74 10.20
CA ASN A 67 -15.18 -17.74 9.32
C ASN A 67 -15.42 -18.29 7.90
N ASP A 68 -16.68 -18.56 7.53
CA ASP A 68 -17.03 -19.09 6.21
C ASP A 68 -17.30 -17.97 5.18
N GLY A 69 -17.41 -16.71 5.63
CA GLY A 69 -17.43 -15.50 4.79
C GLY A 69 -18.68 -14.64 5.00
N VAL A 70 -19.03 -13.81 4.01
CA VAL A 70 -20.13 -12.84 4.15
C VAL A 70 -21.41 -13.33 3.48
N THR A 71 -22.52 -13.32 4.22
CA THR A 71 -23.84 -13.70 3.73
C THR A 71 -24.72 -12.51 3.33
N VAL A 72 -25.88 -12.81 2.73
CA VAL A 72 -26.95 -11.83 2.53
C VAL A 72 -27.49 -11.28 3.85
N ALA A 73 -27.41 -12.04 4.95
CA ALA A 73 -27.86 -11.63 6.28
C ALA A 73 -26.91 -10.58 6.88
N ASP A 74 -25.59 -10.75 6.77
CA ASP A 74 -24.60 -9.76 7.16
C ASP A 74 -24.79 -8.44 6.43
N LEU A 75 -25.02 -8.51 5.11
CA LEU A 75 -25.32 -7.32 4.32
C LEU A 75 -26.60 -6.63 4.81
N ARG A 76 -27.60 -7.38 5.32
CA ARG A 76 -28.80 -6.77 5.93
C ARG A 76 -28.47 -6.16 7.29
N ALA A 77 -27.66 -6.81 8.11
CA ALA A 77 -27.22 -6.30 9.40
C ALA A 77 -26.41 -5.01 9.24
N TYR A 78 -25.44 -4.98 8.32
CA TYR A 78 -24.70 -3.79 7.90
C TYR A 78 -25.63 -2.61 7.54
N GLU A 79 -26.63 -2.88 6.70
CA GLU A 79 -27.58 -1.86 6.26
C GLU A 79 -28.48 -1.34 7.39
N GLN A 80 -28.83 -2.19 8.36
CA GLN A 80 -29.62 -1.84 9.53
C GLN A 80 -28.78 -1.09 10.58
N GLY A 81 -27.56 -1.54 10.84
CA GLY A 81 -26.61 -0.91 11.77
C GLY A 81 -26.38 0.55 11.41
N ARG A 82 -26.13 0.83 10.12
CA ARG A 82 -26.03 2.21 9.60
C ARG A 82 -27.24 3.09 9.95
N ALA A 83 -28.45 2.52 9.93
CA ALA A 83 -29.68 3.27 10.18
C ALA A 83 -29.92 3.54 11.68
N ALA A 84 -29.31 2.75 12.58
CA ALA A 84 -29.51 2.81 14.02
C ALA A 84 -28.45 3.64 14.76
N THR A 85 -27.17 3.51 14.39
CA THR A 85 -26.03 4.30 14.92
C THR A 85 -24.81 4.06 14.03
N PRO A 86 -23.92 5.04 13.75
CA PRO A 86 -22.76 4.79 12.89
C PRO A 86 -21.78 3.86 13.60
N ASP A 87 -21.84 2.57 13.28
CA ASP A 87 -20.81 1.61 13.66
C ASP A 87 -19.48 1.99 12.97
N PRO A 88 -18.34 2.02 13.68
CA PRO A 88 -17.03 2.27 13.09
C PRO A 88 -16.70 1.35 11.91
N SER A 89 -17.16 0.08 11.92
CA SER A 89 -16.99 -0.89 10.83
C SER A 89 -17.73 -0.47 9.55
N VAL A 90 -18.88 0.21 9.67
CA VAL A 90 -19.65 0.68 8.51
C VAL A 90 -18.94 1.84 7.81
N ALA A 91 -18.39 2.77 8.60
CA ALA A 91 -17.64 3.91 8.07
C ALA A 91 -16.34 3.48 7.39
N SER A 92 -15.68 2.43 7.91
CA SER A 92 -14.44 1.92 7.33
C SER A 92 -14.67 1.28 5.95
N VAL A 93 -15.72 0.47 5.78
CA VAL A 93 -16.08 -0.14 4.47
C VAL A 93 -16.35 0.92 3.40
N GLU A 94 -17.12 1.97 3.72
CA GLU A 94 -17.42 3.02 2.73
C GLU A 94 -16.20 3.85 2.36
N ALA A 95 -15.33 4.17 3.33
CA ALA A 95 -14.10 4.89 3.09
C ALA A 95 -13.16 4.10 2.17
N GLU A 96 -13.13 2.78 2.35
CA GLU A 96 -12.38 1.82 1.57
C GLU A 96 -12.90 1.65 0.15
N HIS A 97 -14.23 1.49 0.00
CA HIS A 97 -14.85 1.49 -1.32
C HIS A 97 -14.53 2.78 -2.08
N ALA A 98 -14.64 3.93 -1.41
CA ALA A 98 -14.32 5.22 -2.01
C ALA A 98 -12.82 5.36 -2.38
N ALA A 99 -11.92 4.76 -1.59
CA ALA A 99 -10.49 4.71 -1.90
C ALA A 99 -10.22 3.86 -3.15
N GLY A 100 -10.80 2.65 -3.22
CA GLY A 100 -10.72 1.79 -4.40
C GLY A 100 -11.28 2.46 -5.66
N GLN A 101 -12.42 3.15 -5.55
CA GLN A 101 -13.01 3.90 -6.68
C GLN A 101 -12.05 4.98 -7.20
N ARG A 102 -11.38 5.71 -6.32
CA ARG A 102 -10.38 6.72 -6.71
C ARG A 102 -9.19 6.09 -7.44
N ALA A 103 -8.68 4.97 -6.93
CA ALA A 103 -7.55 4.27 -7.54
C ALA A 103 -7.89 3.74 -8.93
N VAL A 104 -9.02 3.04 -9.07
CA VAL A 104 -9.48 2.47 -10.35
C VAL A 104 -9.80 3.58 -11.36
N THR A 105 -10.45 4.66 -10.92
CA THR A 105 -10.74 5.81 -11.79
C THR A 105 -9.46 6.46 -12.30
N ALA A 106 -8.47 6.68 -11.44
CA ALA A 106 -7.19 7.25 -11.83
C ALA A 106 -6.44 6.35 -12.82
N ALA A 107 -6.43 5.03 -12.58
CA ALA A 107 -5.84 4.07 -13.51
C ALA A 107 -6.55 4.08 -14.88
N ALA A 108 -7.88 4.16 -14.90
CA ALA A 108 -8.64 4.28 -16.14
C ALA A 108 -8.30 5.57 -16.90
N GLN A 109 -8.12 6.70 -16.21
CA GLN A 109 -7.68 7.97 -16.81
C GLN A 109 -6.30 7.86 -17.44
N VAL A 110 -5.34 7.26 -16.72
CA VAL A 110 -3.98 7.02 -17.22
C VAL A 110 -4.00 6.14 -18.47
N ARG A 111 -4.74 5.03 -18.44
CA ARG A 111 -4.89 4.13 -19.61
C ARG A 111 -5.52 4.84 -20.80
N ALA A 112 -6.57 5.64 -20.57
CA ALA A 112 -7.27 6.38 -21.63
C ALA A 112 -6.40 7.48 -22.26
N ALA A 113 -5.62 8.21 -21.44
CA ALA A 113 -4.74 9.28 -21.93
C ALA A 113 -3.57 8.76 -22.78
N HIS A 114 -3.22 7.48 -22.64
CA HIS A 114 -1.96 6.93 -23.13
C HIS A 114 -2.08 5.69 -24.02
N GLY A 115 -3.31 5.28 -24.35
CA GLY A 115 -3.62 4.19 -25.30
C GLY A 115 -3.50 4.54 -26.79
N GLY A 116 -2.82 5.63 -27.17
CA GLY A 116 -2.60 6.04 -28.57
C GLY A 116 -1.36 5.39 -29.23
N GLU A 117 -1.31 5.41 -30.58
CA GLU A 117 -0.39 4.69 -31.49
C GLU A 117 1.14 4.89 -31.32
N HIS A 118 1.61 5.57 -30.27
CA HIS A 118 3.03 5.92 -30.07
C HIS A 118 3.54 5.69 -28.64
N ALA A 119 3.22 4.56 -28.02
CA ALA A 119 3.78 4.19 -26.72
C ALA A 119 5.22 3.64 -26.85
N THR A 120 6.21 4.33 -26.27
CA THR A 120 7.60 3.85 -26.19
C THR A 120 7.77 2.82 -25.06
N ALA A 121 8.92 2.13 -25.02
CA ALA A 121 9.20 1.05 -24.05
C ALA A 121 9.13 1.46 -22.56
N ASN A 122 9.21 2.76 -22.24
CA ASN A 122 9.15 3.33 -20.89
C ASN A 122 7.90 4.22 -20.72
N SER A 123 6.76 3.70 -21.16
CA SER A 123 5.59 4.43 -21.63
C SER A 123 4.93 5.45 -20.69
N ASN A 124 4.15 6.34 -21.32
CA ASN A 124 3.27 7.32 -20.70
C ASN A 124 2.23 6.73 -19.72
N GLU A 125 1.94 5.42 -19.72
CA GLU A 125 1.02 4.86 -18.73
C GLU A 125 1.71 4.56 -17.40
N LEU A 126 2.99 4.15 -17.43
CA LEU A 126 3.75 3.87 -16.22
C LEU A 126 4.21 5.19 -15.60
N PHE A 127 4.70 6.11 -16.43
CA PHE A 127 5.23 7.39 -15.98
C PHE A 127 4.74 8.56 -16.85
N PRO A 128 3.43 8.90 -16.83
CA PRO A 128 2.85 9.97 -17.64
C PRO A 128 3.54 11.32 -17.46
N ASN A 129 4.02 11.57 -16.24
CA ASN A 129 4.68 12.81 -15.85
C ASN A 129 6.22 12.69 -15.82
N GLY A 130 6.78 11.64 -16.43
CA GLY A 130 8.22 11.44 -16.60
C GLY A 130 8.87 10.66 -15.46
N LEU A 131 9.08 11.30 -14.31
CA LEU A 131 9.70 10.66 -13.14
C LEU A 131 8.67 10.41 -12.04
N PRO A 132 8.75 9.29 -11.31
CA PRO A 132 7.89 9.05 -10.17
C PRO A 132 8.17 10.09 -9.09
N SER A 133 7.08 10.62 -8.52
CA SER A 133 7.13 11.57 -7.42
C SER A 133 6.87 10.87 -6.11
N LEU A 134 7.62 11.25 -5.08
CA LEU A 134 7.36 10.80 -3.73
C LEU A 134 5.98 11.25 -3.24
N ASP A 135 5.49 12.39 -3.69
CA ASP A 135 4.16 12.91 -3.32
C ASP A 135 3.01 12.09 -3.92
N ALA A 136 3.30 11.34 -4.99
CA ALA A 136 2.33 10.47 -5.65
C ALA A 136 2.14 9.15 -4.90
N LEU A 137 3.16 8.67 -4.18
CA LEU A 137 3.12 7.38 -3.49
C LEU A 137 2.06 7.39 -2.39
N ARG A 138 0.97 6.64 -2.55
CA ARG A 138 -0.05 6.46 -1.52
C ARG A 138 -0.35 5.00 -1.31
N GLN A 139 -0.06 4.52 -0.10
CA GLN A 139 -0.39 3.17 0.31
C GLN A 139 -1.89 2.87 0.13
N GLY A 140 -2.17 1.65 -0.33
CA GLY A 140 -3.51 1.11 -0.49
C GLY A 140 -4.00 0.43 0.79
N MET A 141 -4.71 -0.68 0.61
CA MET A 141 -5.36 -1.47 1.66
C MET A 141 -4.45 -2.55 2.26
N LEU A 142 -3.28 -2.79 1.67
CA LEU A 142 -2.35 -3.83 2.14
C LEU A 142 -1.42 -3.29 3.23
N GLY A 143 -1.04 -4.13 4.18
CA GLY A 143 -0.06 -3.84 5.23
C GLY A 143 1.40 -3.79 4.76
N ASP A 144 1.67 -3.41 3.51
CA ASP A 144 3.00 -3.41 2.89
C ASP A 144 3.80 -2.12 3.18
N CYS A 145 3.49 -1.43 4.29
CA CYS A 145 4.09 -0.15 4.65
C CYS A 145 5.63 -0.21 4.71
N TYR A 146 6.20 -1.33 5.17
CA TYR A 146 7.64 -1.56 5.27
C TYR A 146 8.32 -1.48 3.89
N PHE A 147 7.69 -2.08 2.88
CA PHE A 147 8.14 -2.05 1.49
C PHE A 147 7.99 -0.65 0.88
N LEU A 148 6.84 -0.01 1.08
CA LEU A 148 6.57 1.33 0.57
C LEU A 148 7.44 2.41 1.22
N ALA A 149 7.78 2.26 2.50
CA ALA A 149 8.71 3.15 3.20
C ALA A 149 10.10 3.08 2.56
N ALA A 150 10.58 1.88 2.21
CA ALA A 150 11.85 1.71 1.51
C ALA A 150 11.80 2.29 0.08
N LEU A 151 10.70 2.04 -0.65
CA LEU A 151 10.46 2.61 -1.98
C LEU A 151 10.43 4.15 -1.94
N GLY A 152 9.83 4.74 -0.90
CA GLY A 152 9.83 6.18 -0.67
C GLY A 152 11.25 6.74 -0.51
N GLY A 153 12.11 6.06 0.26
CA GLY A 153 13.54 6.42 0.38
C GLY A 153 14.29 6.29 -0.94
N MET A 154 14.03 5.25 -1.72
CA MET A 154 14.59 5.04 -3.06
C MET A 154 14.22 6.19 -4.02
N ILE A 155 12.93 6.56 -4.07
CA ILE A 155 12.42 7.66 -4.91
C ILE A 155 13.03 9.00 -4.48
N SER A 156 13.10 9.26 -3.17
CA SER A 156 13.67 10.52 -2.65
C SER A 156 15.14 10.72 -3.05
N ARG A 157 15.88 9.62 -3.21
CA ARG A 157 17.29 9.64 -3.59
C ARG A 157 17.51 9.74 -5.09
N ASP A 158 16.88 8.85 -5.84
CA ASP A 158 17.03 8.74 -7.29
C ASP A 158 15.71 8.26 -7.90
N PRO A 159 14.76 9.14 -8.24
CA PRO A 159 13.49 8.72 -8.83
C PRO A 159 13.68 8.01 -10.18
N SER A 160 14.82 8.21 -10.86
CA SER A 160 15.12 7.50 -12.12
C SER A 160 15.43 6.02 -11.89
N SER A 161 15.78 5.58 -10.67
CA SER A 161 16.01 4.16 -10.40
C SER A 161 14.74 3.32 -10.55
N VAL A 162 13.59 3.88 -10.20
CA VAL A 162 12.27 3.25 -10.38
C VAL A 162 11.93 3.12 -11.86
N VAL A 163 12.24 4.13 -12.68
CA VAL A 163 12.04 4.04 -14.15
C VAL A 163 12.89 2.94 -14.76
N ARG A 164 14.15 2.79 -14.32
CA ARG A 164 15.05 1.73 -14.81
C ARG A 164 14.65 0.33 -14.35
N MET A 165 13.87 0.24 -13.27
CA MET A 165 13.45 -1.02 -12.66
C MET A 165 12.29 -1.68 -13.42
N ILE A 166 11.44 -0.91 -14.10
CA ILE A 166 10.24 -1.43 -14.78
C ILE A 166 10.44 -1.42 -16.29
N ARG A 167 10.23 -2.57 -16.93
CA ARG A 167 10.18 -2.72 -18.39
C ARG A 167 8.82 -3.23 -18.82
N ARG A 168 8.22 -2.59 -19.83
CA ARG A 168 7.04 -3.15 -20.52
C ARG A 168 7.46 -4.25 -21.49
N ASN A 169 6.70 -5.33 -21.52
CA ASN A 169 6.77 -6.36 -22.55
C ASN A 169 5.56 -6.19 -23.46
N LEU A 170 5.80 -6.07 -24.77
CA LEU A 170 4.80 -5.74 -25.77
C LEU A 170 4.56 -6.90 -26.73
N ASP A 171 3.32 -7.08 -27.15
CA ASP A 171 2.96 -7.77 -28.38
C ASP A 171 2.32 -6.76 -29.33
N GLY A 172 3.06 -6.38 -30.38
CA GLY A 172 2.77 -5.18 -31.15
C GLY A 172 2.77 -3.93 -30.27
N ASN A 173 1.61 -3.26 -30.17
CA ASN A 173 1.43 -2.09 -29.32
C ASN A 173 0.78 -2.42 -27.96
N ALA A 174 0.33 -3.66 -27.77
CA ALA A 174 -0.36 -4.08 -26.56
C ALA A 174 0.65 -4.48 -25.48
N VAL A 175 0.44 -4.01 -24.25
CA VAL A 175 1.22 -4.48 -23.10
C VAL A 175 0.70 -5.84 -22.68
N THR A 176 1.56 -6.85 -22.72
CA THR A 176 1.24 -8.21 -22.31
C THR A 176 1.72 -8.53 -20.91
N SER A 177 2.81 -7.89 -20.47
CA SER A 177 3.33 -7.99 -19.11
C SER A 177 4.30 -6.86 -18.78
N TYR A 178 4.66 -6.76 -17.51
CA TYR A 178 5.72 -5.91 -16.99
C TYR A 178 6.82 -6.78 -16.38
N THR A 179 8.07 -6.47 -16.66
CA THR A 179 9.23 -7.02 -15.95
C THR A 179 9.74 -6.00 -14.96
N VAL A 180 9.84 -6.38 -13.69
CA VAL A 180 10.27 -5.53 -12.57
C VAL A 180 11.53 -6.13 -11.97
N ALA A 181 12.63 -5.38 -11.98
CA ALA A 181 13.94 -5.84 -11.52
C ALA A 181 14.19 -5.44 -10.06
N PHE A 182 13.75 -6.28 -9.11
CA PHE A 182 14.17 -6.16 -7.71
C PHE A 182 15.62 -6.65 -7.54
N GLN A 183 16.18 -6.31 -6.39
CA GLN A 183 17.45 -6.85 -5.92
C GLN A 183 17.18 -7.95 -4.87
N GLY A 184 18.25 -8.42 -4.22
CA GLY A 184 18.15 -9.40 -3.15
C GLY A 184 17.47 -10.70 -3.59
N GLU A 185 16.73 -11.30 -2.66
CA GLU A 185 16.07 -12.61 -2.86
C GLU A 185 14.83 -12.53 -3.76
N ILE A 186 14.19 -11.36 -3.85
CA ILE A 186 12.99 -11.15 -4.69
C ILE A 186 13.34 -11.29 -6.17
N GLY A 187 14.50 -10.79 -6.58
CA GLY A 187 15.00 -10.87 -7.95
C GLY A 187 14.05 -10.29 -9.01
N THR A 188 14.24 -10.68 -10.27
CA THR A 188 13.43 -10.15 -11.37
C THR A 188 12.09 -10.87 -11.48
N GLN A 189 11.01 -10.10 -11.50
CA GLN A 189 9.64 -10.60 -11.60
C GLN A 189 9.01 -10.19 -12.93
N THR A 190 8.18 -11.06 -13.52
CA THR A 190 7.36 -10.73 -14.69
C THR A 190 5.90 -10.94 -14.35
N VAL A 191 5.09 -9.89 -14.43
CA VAL A 191 3.67 -9.87 -14.03
C VAL A 191 2.78 -9.43 -15.18
N ALA A 192 1.56 -9.99 -15.25
CA ALA A 192 0.51 -9.44 -16.09
C ALA A 192 0.10 -8.03 -15.60
N PRO A 193 -0.50 -7.20 -16.46
CA PRO A 193 -1.06 -5.92 -16.03
C PRO A 193 -1.99 -6.07 -14.80
N PRO A 194 -1.94 -5.13 -13.83
CA PRO A 194 -2.86 -5.15 -12.71
C PRO A 194 -4.32 -5.05 -13.17
N THR A 195 -5.19 -5.91 -12.65
CA THR A 195 -6.65 -5.81 -12.83
C THR A 195 -7.20 -4.62 -12.05
N ASP A 196 -8.45 -4.23 -12.30
CA ASP A 196 -9.09 -3.19 -11.48
C ASP A 196 -9.31 -3.66 -10.03
N GLY A 197 -9.54 -4.96 -9.81
CA GLY A 197 -9.64 -5.53 -8.46
C GLY A 197 -8.33 -5.42 -7.69
N GLU A 198 -7.21 -5.73 -8.34
CA GLU A 198 -5.87 -5.54 -7.78
C GLU A 198 -5.56 -4.05 -7.54
N ILE A 199 -5.86 -3.16 -8.50
CA ILE A 199 -5.63 -1.70 -8.37
C ILE A 199 -6.44 -1.08 -7.24
N ALA A 200 -7.65 -1.58 -6.98
CA ALA A 200 -8.47 -1.09 -5.89
C ALA A 200 -7.87 -1.40 -4.50
N ARG A 201 -7.03 -2.44 -4.39
CA ARG A 201 -6.35 -2.84 -3.15
C ARG A 201 -4.94 -2.27 -3.03
N TYR A 202 -4.20 -2.29 -4.14
CA TYR A 202 -2.83 -1.83 -4.18
C TYR A 202 -2.71 -0.33 -3.94
N SER A 203 -1.50 0.05 -3.59
CA SER A 203 -1.00 1.41 -3.56
C SER A 203 -1.15 2.09 -4.92
N SER A 204 -1.49 3.38 -4.87
CA SER A 204 -1.82 4.17 -6.05
C SER A 204 -0.94 5.40 -6.15
N SER A 205 -0.42 5.62 -7.35
CA SER A 205 0.18 6.90 -7.77
C SER A 205 -0.85 7.88 -8.34
N GLY A 206 -2.14 7.57 -8.24
CA GLY A 206 -3.19 8.35 -8.86
C GLY A 206 -2.98 8.51 -10.37
N VAL A 207 -3.05 9.74 -10.85
CA VAL A 207 -2.84 10.06 -12.28
C VAL A 207 -1.36 10.13 -12.68
N ASP A 208 -0.43 9.94 -11.73
CA ASP A 208 1.02 9.92 -11.99
C ASP A 208 1.52 8.56 -12.51
N GLY A 209 0.59 7.67 -12.90
CA GLY A 209 0.87 6.46 -13.67
C GLY A 209 0.53 5.17 -12.94
N LEU A 210 0.80 4.05 -13.61
CA LEU A 210 0.60 2.68 -13.12
C LEU A 210 1.87 2.07 -12.49
N TRP A 211 2.97 2.83 -12.37
CA TRP A 211 4.24 2.31 -11.87
C TRP A 211 4.13 1.69 -10.47
N LEU A 212 3.35 2.31 -9.57
CA LEU A 212 3.23 1.86 -8.19
C LEU A 212 2.47 0.53 -8.06
N PRO A 213 1.24 0.37 -8.59
CA PRO A 213 0.54 -0.92 -8.52
C PRO A 213 1.26 -2.02 -9.31
N VAL A 214 2.05 -1.69 -10.34
CA VAL A 214 2.89 -2.67 -11.05
C VAL A 214 4.04 -3.17 -10.18
N ILE A 215 4.74 -2.28 -9.47
CA ILE A 215 5.82 -2.66 -8.56
C ILE A 215 5.28 -3.51 -7.41
N GLU A 216 4.19 -3.10 -6.78
CA GLU A 216 3.59 -3.84 -5.66
C GLU A 216 3.09 -5.23 -6.09
N LYS A 217 2.42 -5.34 -7.25
CA LYS A 217 2.03 -6.63 -7.82
C LYS A 217 3.23 -7.55 -8.05
N ALA A 218 4.32 -6.99 -8.57
CA ALA A 218 5.55 -7.75 -8.80
C ALA A 218 6.23 -8.17 -7.50
N TYR A 219 6.20 -7.33 -6.47
CA TYR A 219 6.70 -7.67 -5.13
C TYR A 219 5.87 -8.80 -4.50
N ALA A 220 4.53 -8.70 -4.55
CA ALA A 220 3.61 -9.75 -4.11
C ALA A 220 3.91 -11.09 -4.81
N GLN A 221 4.15 -11.07 -6.12
CA GLN A 221 4.54 -12.28 -6.86
C GLN A 221 5.91 -12.82 -6.44
N GLY A 222 6.89 -11.96 -6.17
CA GLY A 222 8.20 -12.39 -5.70
C GLY A 222 8.16 -13.05 -4.33
N ARG A 223 7.25 -12.62 -3.44
CA ARG A 223 7.04 -13.22 -2.10
C ARG A 223 6.18 -14.48 -2.15
N GLY A 224 5.03 -14.41 -2.84
CA GLY A 224 4.01 -15.47 -2.84
C GLY A 224 4.01 -16.42 -4.03
N GLY A 225 4.92 -16.23 -4.98
CA GLY A 225 4.89 -16.92 -6.27
C GLY A 225 3.59 -16.69 -7.05
N ALA A 226 3.17 -17.71 -7.80
CA ALA A 226 1.97 -17.64 -8.63
C ALA A 226 0.64 -17.84 -7.87
N SER A 227 0.65 -17.85 -6.53
CA SER A 227 -0.57 -18.01 -5.71
C SER A 227 -1.61 -16.92 -6.01
N VAL A 228 -2.90 -17.26 -6.09
CA VAL A 228 -3.97 -16.27 -6.24
C VAL A 228 -4.14 -15.39 -5.00
N ASN A 229 -3.66 -15.85 -3.83
CA ASN A 229 -3.69 -15.10 -2.57
C ASN A 229 -2.40 -14.33 -2.31
N ARG A 230 -1.51 -14.16 -3.30
CA ARG A 230 -0.17 -13.58 -3.11
C ARG A 230 -0.17 -12.18 -2.47
N GLN A 231 -1.29 -11.46 -2.48
CA GLN A 231 -1.46 -10.18 -1.79
C GLN A 231 -1.39 -10.32 -0.26
N SER A 232 -1.78 -11.46 0.33
CA SER A 232 -1.63 -11.70 1.77
C SER A 232 -0.15 -11.78 2.17
N GLU A 233 0.72 -12.25 1.27
CA GLU A 233 2.18 -12.40 1.53
C GLU A 233 2.91 -11.06 1.74
N ILE A 234 2.26 -9.96 1.36
CA ILE A 234 2.76 -8.59 1.59
C ILE A 234 1.80 -7.76 2.45
N GLY A 235 0.57 -8.26 2.67
CA GLY A 235 -0.54 -7.54 3.29
C GLY A 235 -0.61 -7.65 4.81
N GLU A 236 0.07 -8.62 5.41
CA GLU A 236 0.01 -8.91 6.86
C GLU A 236 1.15 -8.27 7.68
N GLY A 237 1.82 -7.26 7.10
CA GLY A 237 3.00 -6.63 7.70
C GLY A 237 4.31 -7.32 7.34
N GLY A 238 5.42 -6.70 7.73
CA GLY A 238 6.77 -7.18 7.43
C GLY A 238 7.82 -6.32 8.13
N SER A 239 9.07 -6.80 8.14
CA SER A 239 10.18 -6.05 8.70
C SER A 239 10.59 -4.90 7.77
N ILE A 240 10.93 -3.74 8.34
CA ILE A 240 11.48 -2.62 7.56
C ILE A 240 12.79 -2.96 6.84
N SER A 241 13.55 -3.93 7.34
CA SER A 241 14.75 -4.43 6.64
C SER A 241 14.40 -5.16 5.35
N GLU A 242 13.32 -5.97 5.35
CA GLU A 242 12.87 -6.70 4.15
C GLU A 242 12.48 -5.73 3.02
N GLY A 243 11.94 -4.56 3.38
CA GLY A 243 11.65 -3.49 2.43
C GLY A 243 12.91 -2.93 1.77
N ILE A 244 13.98 -2.71 2.55
CA ILE A 244 15.28 -2.25 2.02
C ILE A 244 15.93 -3.32 1.16
N ASP A 245 15.89 -4.58 1.59
CA ASP A 245 16.51 -5.72 0.91
C ASP A 245 15.85 -6.00 -0.45
N ALA A 246 14.58 -5.64 -0.64
CA ALA A 246 13.91 -5.72 -1.94
C ALA A 246 14.57 -4.82 -3.01
N PHE A 247 15.20 -3.71 -2.62
CA PHE A 247 15.79 -2.73 -3.53
C PHE A 247 17.31 -2.69 -3.51
N THR A 248 17.95 -3.46 -2.63
CA THR A 248 19.40 -3.42 -2.41
C THR A 248 20.00 -4.82 -2.36
N ALA A 249 21.30 -4.94 -2.61
CA ALA A 249 22.03 -6.20 -2.56
C ALA A 249 23.05 -6.25 -1.40
N GLY A 250 23.18 -5.16 -0.65
CA GLY A 250 24.24 -4.95 0.35
C GLY A 250 23.88 -5.43 1.76
N GLY A 251 22.62 -5.82 2.00
CA GLY A 251 22.09 -6.07 3.34
C GLY A 251 21.63 -4.79 4.04
N THR A 252 21.22 -4.95 5.29
CA THR A 252 20.62 -3.90 6.11
C THR A 252 21.21 -3.91 7.52
N ASP A 253 21.67 -2.75 7.99
CA ASP A 253 22.06 -2.50 9.38
C ASP A 253 20.82 -2.00 10.15
N SER A 254 20.41 -2.69 11.21
CA SER A 254 19.21 -2.34 11.98
C SER A 254 19.53 -2.16 13.45
N ASP A 255 19.03 -1.07 14.02
CA ASP A 255 19.17 -0.72 15.42
C ASP A 255 17.82 -0.79 16.12
N ASP A 256 17.80 -1.46 17.27
CA ASP A 256 16.71 -1.34 18.22
C ASP A 256 16.95 -0.11 19.11
N LEU A 257 16.01 0.84 19.08
CA LEU A 257 16.21 2.16 19.70
C LEU A 257 16.22 2.10 21.23
N TRP A 258 15.54 1.12 21.83
CA TRP A 258 15.56 0.94 23.29
C TRP A 258 16.96 0.67 23.87
N CYS A 259 17.93 0.26 23.06
CA CYS A 259 19.33 0.04 23.46
C CYS A 259 20.36 0.82 22.63
N THR A 260 19.92 1.77 21.80
CA THR A 260 20.79 2.58 20.93
C THR A 260 20.79 4.03 21.37
N ASP A 261 21.95 4.58 21.72
CA ASP A 261 22.04 5.99 22.10
C ASP A 261 21.64 6.92 20.94
N VAL A 262 20.86 7.97 21.25
CA VAL A 262 20.48 9.03 20.30
C VAL A 262 21.70 9.59 19.53
N ALA A 263 22.86 9.73 20.19
CA ALA A 263 24.09 10.19 19.54
C ALA A 263 24.59 9.24 18.44
N THR A 264 24.43 7.93 18.64
CA THR A 264 24.74 6.89 17.65
C THR A 264 23.77 6.98 16.48
N THR A 265 22.47 7.08 16.75
CA THR A 265 21.41 7.26 15.73
C THR A 265 21.70 8.50 14.86
N LYS A 266 22.02 9.65 15.47
CA LYS A 266 22.40 10.87 14.74
C LYS A 266 23.62 10.67 13.85
N THR A 267 24.64 9.97 14.34
CA THR A 267 25.87 9.69 13.57
C THR A 267 25.58 8.79 12.37
N LYS A 268 24.81 7.71 12.56
CA LYS A 268 24.42 6.80 11.47
C LYS A 268 23.55 7.51 10.43
N LEU A 269 22.57 8.31 10.86
CA LEU A 269 21.74 9.12 9.97
C LEU A 269 22.56 10.10 9.14
N GLN A 270 23.53 10.79 9.75
CA GLN A 270 24.44 11.69 9.02
C GLN A 270 25.21 10.93 7.95
N ASN A 271 25.78 9.76 8.29
CA ASN A 271 26.56 8.97 7.36
C ASN A 271 25.69 8.41 6.21
N ALA A 272 24.49 7.91 6.54
CA ALA A 272 23.56 7.32 5.58
C ALA A 272 22.98 8.36 4.62
N LEU A 273 22.48 9.49 5.13
CA LEU A 273 21.70 10.45 4.34
C LEU A 273 22.57 11.53 3.68
N ASN A 274 23.74 11.85 4.24
CA ASN A 274 24.68 12.80 3.62
C ASN A 274 25.74 12.11 2.74
N GLY A 275 25.75 10.78 2.70
CA GLY A 275 26.54 10.00 1.76
C GLY A 275 26.21 10.32 0.29
N ARG A 276 27.13 9.99 -0.62
CA ARG A 276 26.95 10.12 -2.07
C ARG A 276 27.25 8.77 -2.74
N PRO A 277 26.24 7.98 -3.15
CA PRO A 277 24.80 8.25 -3.02
C PRO A 277 24.31 8.17 -1.58
N ALA A 278 23.21 8.85 -1.26
CA ALA A 278 22.52 8.66 0.01
C ALA A 278 22.03 7.20 0.14
N LYS A 279 21.79 6.73 1.35
CA LYS A 279 21.28 5.38 1.60
C LYS A 279 19.77 5.40 1.84
N ILE A 280 19.10 4.27 1.61
CA ILE A 280 17.70 4.10 2.04
C ILE A 280 17.69 3.93 3.56
N VAL A 281 16.79 4.64 4.23
CA VAL A 281 16.61 4.55 5.69
C VAL A 281 15.11 4.47 5.99
N THR A 282 14.72 3.51 6.81
CA THR A 282 13.35 3.28 7.23
C THR A 282 13.27 3.14 8.74
N ALA A 283 12.14 3.51 9.34
CA ALA A 283 11.94 3.44 10.78
C ALA A 283 10.55 2.93 11.12
N ASN A 284 10.44 2.19 12.22
CA ASN A 284 9.19 1.63 12.71
C ASN A 284 8.72 2.33 13.99
N LEU A 285 7.51 2.84 13.94
CA LEU A 285 6.86 3.54 15.04
C LEU A 285 6.30 2.54 16.06
N HIS A 286 6.38 2.87 17.34
CA HIS A 286 5.65 2.16 18.39
C HIS A 286 4.14 2.14 18.11
N ALA A 287 3.49 1.10 18.62
CA ALA A 287 2.03 0.97 18.55
C ALA A 287 1.33 2.13 19.29
N ASP A 288 1.86 2.49 20.45
CA ASP A 288 1.36 3.59 21.27
C ASP A 288 2.23 4.83 21.06
N ASN A 289 1.61 5.94 20.68
CA ASN A 289 2.30 7.23 20.56
C ASN A 289 1.33 8.39 20.79
N ASP A 290 1.82 9.47 21.43
CA ASP A 290 1.02 10.65 21.78
C ASP A 290 0.76 11.60 20.60
N LEU A 291 1.31 11.30 19.42
CA LEU A 291 1.13 12.12 18.21
C LEU A 291 -0.05 11.65 17.34
N HIS A 292 -0.73 10.57 17.73
CA HIS A 292 -1.77 9.92 16.94
C HIS A 292 -1.30 9.53 15.53
N LEU A 293 0.00 9.24 15.39
CA LEU A 293 0.56 8.62 14.19
C LEU A 293 0.10 7.15 14.12
N PRO A 294 -0.01 6.56 12.91
CA PRO A 294 -0.41 5.17 12.73
C PRO A 294 0.43 4.20 13.57
N SER A 295 -0.28 3.39 14.36
CA SER A 295 0.27 2.36 15.25
C SER A 295 1.02 1.29 14.46
N GLY A 296 2.23 0.90 14.92
CA GLY A 296 2.99 -0.21 14.35
C GLY A 296 3.36 -0.01 12.87
N HIS A 297 3.69 1.22 12.49
CA HIS A 297 3.78 1.62 11.08
C HIS A 297 5.18 2.02 10.66
N ALA A 298 5.53 1.70 9.41
CA ALA A 298 6.82 2.01 8.81
C ALA A 298 6.85 3.39 8.14
N TYR A 299 7.97 4.09 8.27
CA TYR A 299 8.20 5.42 7.69
C TYR A 299 9.52 5.46 6.93
N SER A 300 9.56 6.23 5.84
CA SER A 300 10.83 6.61 5.22
C SER A 300 11.49 7.71 6.06
N VAL A 301 12.80 7.61 6.31
CA VAL A 301 13.61 8.72 6.83
C VAL A 301 14.35 9.34 5.65
N LEU A 302 13.94 10.55 5.26
CA LEU A 302 14.32 11.18 3.99
C LEU A 302 15.53 12.10 4.09
N ALA A 303 15.68 12.78 5.24
CA ALA A 303 16.76 13.75 5.45
C ALA A 303 17.06 13.91 6.94
N PHE A 304 18.29 14.31 7.25
CA PHE A 304 18.70 14.72 8.59
C PHE A 304 19.72 15.87 8.50
N ASP A 305 19.40 17.02 9.08
CA ASP A 305 20.25 18.21 9.03
C ASP A 305 21.20 18.37 10.24
N GLY A 306 21.21 17.40 11.16
CA GLY A 306 21.95 17.42 12.41
C GLY A 306 21.09 17.82 13.63
N ALA A 307 19.97 18.50 13.40
CA ALA A 307 19.03 18.93 14.43
C ALA A 307 17.67 18.25 14.30
N VAL A 308 17.15 18.10 13.09
CA VAL A 308 15.84 17.49 12.82
C VAL A 308 15.89 16.49 11.68
N MET A 309 15.10 15.43 11.83
CA MET A 309 14.85 14.39 10.84
C MET A 309 13.61 14.76 10.03
N THR A 310 13.63 14.50 8.72
CA THR A 310 12.43 14.55 7.87
C THR A 310 11.98 13.12 7.60
N LEU A 311 10.75 12.79 7.98
CA LEU A 311 10.16 11.48 7.75
C LEU A 311 8.92 11.59 6.88
N ARG A 312 8.50 10.46 6.30
CA ARG A 312 7.29 10.37 5.49
C ARG A 312 6.49 9.11 5.77
N ASN A 313 5.21 9.31 6.03
CA ASN A 313 4.21 8.26 6.08
C ASN A 313 3.93 7.74 4.64
N PRO A 314 4.09 6.43 4.34
CA PRO A 314 3.77 5.85 3.04
C PRO A 314 2.30 6.00 2.61
N TRP A 315 1.37 6.29 3.54
CA TRP A 315 -0.02 6.65 3.22
C TRP A 315 -0.13 7.93 2.38
N GLY A 316 0.92 8.74 2.31
CA GLY A 316 0.97 10.00 1.57
C GLY A 316 0.08 11.10 2.16
N HIS A 317 -0.44 10.89 3.36
CA HIS A 317 -1.18 11.85 4.16
C HIS A 317 -1.00 11.53 5.65
N HIS A 318 -1.54 12.38 6.50
CA HIS A 318 -1.58 12.18 7.95
C HIS A 318 -3.00 11.88 8.40
N PRO A 319 -3.20 11.09 9.45
CA PRO A 319 -4.46 11.10 10.18
C PRO A 319 -4.88 12.53 10.57
N ALA A 320 -6.19 12.72 10.74
CA ALA A 320 -6.78 14.03 11.04
C ALA A 320 -6.35 14.51 12.43
N GLU A 321 -6.17 13.57 13.35
CA GLU A 321 -5.85 13.72 14.76
C GLU A 321 -4.39 14.12 14.98
N VAL A 322 -3.50 13.89 14.00
CA VAL A 322 -2.09 14.29 14.10
C VAL A 322 -2.00 15.82 14.21
N PRO A 323 -1.43 16.35 15.31
CA PRO A 323 -1.37 17.78 15.56
C PRO A 323 -0.50 18.49 14.51
N ALA A 324 -0.80 19.76 14.23
CA ALA A 324 0.02 20.55 13.31
C ALA A 324 1.46 20.72 13.84
N THR A 325 1.61 20.89 15.15
CA THR A 325 2.88 21.05 15.87
C THR A 325 2.78 20.42 17.24
N ALA A 326 3.87 19.80 17.70
CA ALA A 326 4.08 19.42 19.09
C ALA A 326 5.56 19.67 19.45
N THR A 327 5.94 19.52 20.72
CA THR A 327 7.35 19.65 21.11
C THR A 327 8.19 18.67 20.31
N GLY A 328 9.16 19.17 19.55
CA GLY A 328 10.01 18.33 18.71
C GLY A 328 9.32 17.75 17.46
N PHE A 329 8.12 18.20 17.07
CA PHE A 329 7.38 17.70 15.90
C PHE A 329 6.71 18.83 15.10
N VAL A 330 6.80 18.77 13.77
CA VAL A 330 6.07 19.67 12.86
C VAL A 330 5.51 18.88 11.68
N LYS A 331 4.18 18.91 11.53
CA LYS A 331 3.45 18.31 10.40
C LYS A 331 3.78 19.05 9.11
N ARG A 332 4.01 18.31 8.02
CA ARG A 332 4.20 18.83 6.66
C ARG A 332 3.18 18.21 5.70
N PRO A 333 2.98 18.76 4.49
CA PRO A 333 2.09 18.15 3.50
C PRO A 333 2.53 16.73 3.07
N ASN A 334 1.64 16.02 2.37
CA ASN A 334 1.94 14.75 1.69
C ASN A 334 2.49 13.64 2.60
N GLY A 335 2.00 13.59 3.85
CA GLY A 335 2.42 12.60 4.84
C GLY A 335 3.82 12.84 5.43
N GLN A 336 4.47 13.95 5.08
CA GLN A 336 5.78 14.31 5.62
C GLN A 336 5.66 15.00 6.98
N PHE A 337 6.68 14.87 7.81
CA PHE A 337 6.82 15.63 9.04
C PHE A 337 8.29 15.76 9.40
N THR A 338 8.61 16.73 10.25
CA THR A 338 9.95 16.86 10.81
C THR A 338 9.91 16.61 12.31
N MET A 339 10.91 15.92 12.85
CA MET A 339 11.05 15.74 14.29
C MET A 339 12.49 15.75 14.79
N THR A 340 12.66 16.03 16.08
CA THR A 340 13.96 15.94 16.77
C THR A 340 14.35 14.47 17.01
N PRO A 341 15.65 14.12 16.97
CA PRO A 341 16.13 12.78 17.31
C PRO A 341 15.67 12.27 18.67
N GLU A 342 15.53 13.17 19.66
CA GLU A 342 15.09 12.81 21.00
C GLU A 342 13.63 12.32 21.00
N LEU A 343 12.72 13.07 20.36
CA LEU A 343 11.34 12.61 20.18
C LEU A 343 11.25 11.35 19.32
N PHE A 344 12.12 11.22 18.30
CA PHE A 344 12.17 10.02 17.47
C PHE A 344 12.50 8.79 18.31
N ASP A 345 13.50 8.87 19.19
CA ASP A 345 13.92 7.81 20.11
C ASP A 345 12.80 7.41 21.09
N ASP A 346 11.96 8.37 21.50
CA ASP A 346 10.84 8.12 22.42
C ASP A 346 9.66 7.35 21.78
N ILE A 347 9.42 7.52 20.47
CA ILE A 347 8.19 7.00 19.82
C ILE A 347 8.44 6.01 18.67
N PHE A 348 9.69 5.83 18.24
CA PHE A 348 10.09 4.77 17.33
C PHE A 348 10.85 3.70 18.10
N PHE A 349 10.70 2.43 17.68
CA PHE A 349 11.38 1.31 18.35
C PHE A 349 12.54 0.75 17.54
N GLN A 350 12.56 1.00 16.23
CA GLN A 350 13.57 0.44 15.34
C GLN A 350 13.86 1.38 14.17
N ILE A 351 15.11 1.40 13.74
CA ILE A 351 15.57 2.07 12.53
C ILE A 351 16.50 1.16 11.72
N SER A 352 16.35 1.15 10.41
CA SER A 352 17.13 0.33 9.49
C SER A 352 17.78 1.19 8.41
N TYR A 353 19.04 0.89 8.09
CA TYR A 353 19.86 1.57 7.11
C TYR A 353 20.32 0.56 6.05
N GLN A 354 20.24 0.94 4.78
CA GLN A 354 20.93 0.21 3.72
C GLN A 354 22.45 0.13 4.02
N GLU A 355 23.09 -1.00 3.74
CA GLU A 355 24.55 -1.13 3.78
C GLU A 355 25.25 -0.73 2.47
#